data_AF-A0A5C0AY06-F1
#
_entry.id   AF-A0A5C0AY06-F1
#
_cell.length_a   1.000
_cell.length_b   1.000
_cell.length_c   1.000
_cell.angle_alpha   90.00
_cell.angle_beta   90.00
_cell.angle_gamma   90.00
#
_symmetry.space_group_name_H-M   'P 1'
#
loop_
_entity.id
_entity.type
_entity.pdbx_description
1 polymer ?
#
loop_
_entity_poly.entity_id
_entity_poly.type
_entity_poly.pdbx_seq_one_letter_code
_entity_poly.pdbx_strand_id
1 'polypeptide(L)'
;MERLGEGAVNTFMAFLKTPEDFKRYFDAGGIGSVEARIERLFGTRLKALQRKVTILLECPADDGFTSDLLVDSILVDCRALFLEHPNQKKNATLQTVYRTRRMDEAAASVDSLFDTVVSDDQSVRQVLKAWVDKRIVHIDWLWEDEEEKMLANVKALLFGDGTVGLLEVLDRIVEEYEYVKLTFGENYRAQIDRAFELFTGDPDDSPSDMSR
;
A
#
# COMPACT_ATOMS: atom_id res chain seq x y z
N MET A 1 -34.25 -12.37 8.67
CA MET A 1 -33.21 -11.41 9.09
C MET A 1 -32.37 -11.10 7.86
N GLU A 2 -32.60 -9.94 7.24
CA GLU A 2 -31.70 -9.40 6.22
C GLU A 2 -30.33 -9.16 6.85
N ARG A 3 -29.27 -9.65 6.20
CA ARG A 3 -27.90 -9.36 6.60
C ARG A 3 -27.62 -7.89 6.29
N LEU A 4 -27.58 -7.05 7.31
CA LEU A 4 -26.99 -5.73 7.23
C LEU A 4 -25.54 -5.88 6.73
N GLY A 5 -25.28 -5.53 5.47
CA GLY A 5 -23.93 -5.57 4.88
C GLY A 5 -23.78 -6.23 3.51
N GLU A 6 -24.85 -6.58 2.78
CA GLU A 6 -24.75 -7.02 1.37
C GLU A 6 -24.63 -5.84 0.38
N GLY A 7 -23.83 -4.83 0.75
CA GLY A 7 -23.23 -3.85 -0.15
C GLY A 7 -21.72 -4.07 -0.19
N ALA A 8 -21.02 -3.50 -1.18
CA ALA A 8 -19.57 -3.62 -1.37
C ALA A 8 -18.82 -3.78 -0.03
N VAL A 9 -18.15 -4.93 0.16
CA VAL A 9 -17.54 -5.30 1.43
C VAL A 9 -16.56 -4.21 1.83
N ASN A 10 -16.93 -3.38 2.81
CA ASN A 10 -16.05 -2.37 3.34
C ASN A 10 -14.89 -3.09 4.04
N THR A 11 -13.69 -3.01 3.48
CA THR A 11 -12.48 -3.66 4.00
C THR A 11 -12.18 -3.30 5.45
N PHE A 12 -12.63 -2.12 5.90
CA PHE A 12 -12.45 -1.59 7.25
C PHE A 12 -13.57 -2.00 8.22
N MET A 13 -14.68 -2.57 7.74
CA MET A 13 -15.77 -3.03 8.59
C MET A 13 -15.49 -4.44 9.11
N ALA A 14 -15.57 -4.64 10.43
CA ALA A 14 -15.45 -5.96 11.04
C ALA A 14 -16.65 -6.86 10.66
N PHE A 15 -16.45 -8.19 10.65
CA PHE A 15 -17.59 -9.10 10.50
C PHE A 15 -18.27 -9.23 11.87
N LEU A 16 -19.40 -8.55 12.03
CA LEU A 16 -20.17 -8.53 13.28
C LEU A 16 -21.34 -9.50 13.12
N LYS A 17 -21.39 -10.55 13.94
CA LYS A 17 -22.44 -11.59 13.86
C LYS A 17 -23.45 -11.48 14.99
N THR A 18 -23.05 -10.93 16.12
CA THR A 18 -23.87 -10.82 17.34
C THR A 18 -23.89 -9.39 17.89
N PRO A 19 -24.90 -9.02 18.71
CA PRO A 19 -24.91 -7.75 19.44
C PRO A 19 -23.67 -7.58 20.34
N GLU A 20 -23.18 -8.65 20.94
CA GLU A 20 -21.94 -8.65 21.72
C GLU A 20 -20.71 -8.33 20.87
N ASP A 21 -20.63 -8.85 19.63
CA ASP A 21 -19.56 -8.49 18.69
C ASP A 21 -19.61 -7.00 18.35
N PHE A 22 -20.81 -6.46 18.13
CA PHE A 22 -20.99 -5.04 17.85
C PHE A 22 -20.56 -4.18 19.04
N LYS A 23 -20.95 -4.55 20.26
CA LYS A 23 -20.54 -3.84 21.47
C LYS A 23 -19.03 -3.86 21.65
N ARG A 24 -18.39 -5.02 21.52
CA ARG A 24 -16.92 -5.15 21.59
C ARG A 24 -16.22 -4.32 20.51
N TYR A 25 -16.76 -4.31 19.30
CA TYR A 25 -16.23 -3.51 18.20
C TYR A 25 -16.32 -2.02 18.47
N PHE A 26 -17.46 -1.55 18.97
CA PHE A 26 -17.67 -0.15 19.34
C PHE A 26 -16.76 0.26 20.51
N ASP A 27 -16.71 -0.55 21.56
CA ASP A 27 -15.86 -0.32 22.74
C ASP A 27 -14.36 -0.30 22.37
N ALA A 28 -13.96 -1.01 21.32
CA ALA A 28 -12.59 -0.99 20.77
C ALA A 28 -12.28 0.22 19.86
N GLY A 29 -13.22 1.16 19.68
CA GLY A 29 -13.07 2.35 18.83
C GLY A 29 -13.66 2.20 17.42
N GLY A 30 -14.44 1.16 17.16
CA GLY A 30 -15.21 0.98 15.94
C GLY A 30 -14.35 0.97 14.67
N ILE A 31 -14.87 1.59 13.60
CA ILE A 31 -14.20 1.60 12.28
C ILE A 31 -12.87 2.34 12.30
N GLY A 32 -12.77 3.42 13.07
CA GLY A 32 -11.54 4.21 13.19
C GLY A 32 -10.38 3.39 13.79
N SER A 33 -10.67 2.44 14.68
CA SER A 33 -9.64 1.53 15.22
C SER A 33 -9.07 0.59 14.15
N VAL A 34 -9.92 0.12 13.23
CA VAL A 34 -9.53 -0.78 12.14
C VAL A 34 -8.75 -0.03 11.07
N GLU A 35 -9.22 1.15 10.68
CA GLU A 35 -8.53 2.08 9.78
C GLU A 35 -7.14 2.40 10.31
N ALA A 36 -7.04 2.93 11.54
CA ALA A 36 -5.76 3.28 12.13
C ALA A 36 -4.80 2.09 12.25
N ARG A 37 -5.31 0.88 12.50
CA ARG A 37 -4.48 -0.34 12.50
C ARG A 37 -3.94 -0.67 11.11
N ILE A 38 -4.79 -0.62 10.08
CA ILE A 38 -4.39 -0.88 8.69
C ILE A 38 -3.36 0.15 8.27
N GLU A 39 -3.61 1.43 8.50
CA GLU A 39 -2.69 2.51 8.12
C GLU A 39 -1.33 2.41 8.83
N ARG A 40 -1.30 2.08 10.13
CA ARG A 40 -0.03 1.80 10.82
C ARG A 40 0.74 0.65 10.17
N LEU A 41 0.05 -0.43 9.81
CA LEU A 41 0.67 -1.56 9.13
C LEU A 41 1.24 -1.14 7.76
N PHE A 42 0.49 -0.36 6.98
CA PHE A 42 0.96 0.20 5.71
C PHE A 42 2.21 1.05 5.90
N GLY A 43 2.23 1.97 6.86
CA GLY A 43 3.42 2.78 7.15
C GLY A 43 4.63 1.95 7.56
N THR A 44 4.46 0.91 8.39
CA THR A 44 5.57 0.01 8.73
C THR A 44 6.09 -0.75 7.50
N ARG A 45 5.18 -1.25 6.65
CA ARG A 45 5.54 -2.06 5.48
C ARG A 45 6.17 -1.22 4.38
N LEU A 46 5.67 -0.01 4.12
CA LEU A 46 6.25 0.93 3.16
C LEU A 46 7.66 1.35 3.57
N LYS A 47 7.92 1.63 4.86
CA LYS A 47 9.28 1.88 5.36
C LYS A 47 10.21 0.68 5.21
N ALA A 48 9.70 -0.53 5.48
CA ALA A 48 10.48 -1.74 5.29
C ALA A 48 10.80 -1.97 3.80
N LEU A 49 9.84 -1.70 2.91
CA LEU A 49 10.02 -1.76 1.46
C LEU A 49 11.09 -0.78 0.98
N GLN A 50 11.02 0.49 1.39
CA GLN A 50 12.03 1.50 1.10
C GLN A 50 13.42 1.04 1.54
N ARG A 51 13.55 0.51 2.77
CA ARG A 51 14.83 0.01 3.26
C ARG A 51 15.37 -1.14 2.39
N LYS A 52 14.52 -2.05 1.91
CA LYS A 52 14.95 -3.13 1.00
C LYS A 52 15.44 -2.56 -0.34
N VAL A 53 14.75 -1.57 -0.89
CA VAL A 53 15.16 -0.87 -2.11
C VAL A 53 16.54 -0.24 -1.93
N THR A 54 16.76 0.52 -0.84
CA THR A 54 18.07 1.11 -0.53
C THR A 54 19.17 0.05 -0.45
N ILE A 55 18.95 -1.03 0.30
CA ILE A 55 19.94 -2.10 0.44
C ILE A 55 20.22 -2.79 -0.90
N LEU A 56 19.20 -2.98 -1.74
CA LEU A 56 19.38 -3.57 -3.07
C LEU A 56 20.23 -2.68 -3.97
N LEU A 57 19.99 -1.36 -3.96
CA LEU A 57 20.77 -0.40 -4.76
C LEU A 57 22.23 -0.29 -4.30
N GLU A 58 22.49 -0.50 -3.01
CA GLU A 58 23.83 -0.51 -2.42
C GLU A 58 24.50 -1.91 -2.46
N CYS A 59 23.79 -2.94 -2.96
CA CYS A 59 24.26 -4.31 -2.94
C CYS A 59 25.47 -4.49 -3.89
N PRO A 60 26.56 -5.11 -3.43
CA PRO A 60 27.70 -5.44 -4.30
C PRO A 60 27.27 -6.31 -5.49
N ALA A 61 27.84 -6.03 -6.66
CA ALA A 61 27.50 -6.74 -7.90
C ALA A 61 27.86 -8.25 -7.87
N ASP A 62 28.75 -8.66 -6.97
CA ASP A 62 29.16 -10.04 -6.76
C ASP A 62 28.30 -10.80 -5.73
N ASP A 63 27.41 -10.12 -5.01
CA ASP A 63 26.46 -10.75 -4.08
C ASP A 63 25.11 -11.04 -4.77
N GLY A 64 25.14 -12.03 -5.67
CA GLY A 64 23.95 -12.53 -6.36
C GLY A 64 22.88 -13.07 -5.40
N PHE A 65 23.29 -13.70 -4.29
CA PHE A 65 22.35 -14.30 -3.35
C PHE A 65 21.51 -13.24 -2.62
N THR A 66 22.16 -12.19 -2.08
CA THR A 66 21.45 -11.13 -1.37
C THR A 66 20.58 -10.31 -2.31
N SER A 67 21.08 -10.01 -3.52
CA SER A 67 20.30 -9.28 -4.53
C SER A 67 19.04 -10.06 -4.94
N ASP A 68 19.15 -11.36 -5.25
CA ASP A 68 18.00 -12.21 -5.59
C ASP A 68 16.98 -12.29 -4.44
N LEU A 69 17.45 -12.46 -3.20
CA LEU A 69 16.59 -12.47 -2.01
C LEU A 69 15.84 -11.15 -1.82
N LEU A 70 16.52 -10.02 -2.02
CA LEU A 70 15.91 -8.69 -1.90
C LEU A 70 14.89 -8.44 -3.01
N VAL A 71 15.19 -8.83 -4.24
CA VAL A 71 14.26 -8.74 -5.38
C VAL A 71 12.98 -9.52 -5.07
N ASP A 72 13.09 -10.79 -4.68
CA ASP A 72 11.92 -11.60 -4.30
C ASP A 72 11.13 -10.94 -3.16
N SER A 73 11.82 -10.45 -2.14
CA SER A 73 11.20 -9.82 -0.98
C SER A 73 10.47 -8.50 -1.32
N ILE A 74 11.03 -7.70 -2.24
CA ILE A 74 10.43 -6.45 -2.72
C ILE A 74 9.18 -6.75 -3.54
N LEU A 75 9.27 -7.66 -4.50
CA LEU A 75 8.14 -8.00 -5.39
C LEU A 75 6.96 -8.60 -4.61
N VAL A 76 7.25 -9.42 -3.59
CA VAL A 76 6.24 -9.95 -2.66
C VAL A 76 5.55 -8.83 -1.87
N ASP A 77 6.31 -7.89 -1.30
CA ASP A 77 5.73 -6.75 -0.59
C ASP A 77 4.88 -5.88 -1.52
N CYS A 78 5.34 -5.62 -2.76
CA CYS A 78 4.57 -4.90 -3.76
C CYS A 78 3.24 -5.59 -4.08
N ARG A 79 3.28 -6.91 -4.31
CA ARG A 79 2.08 -7.72 -4.55
C ARG A 79 1.08 -7.65 -3.39
N ALA A 80 1.58 -7.59 -2.14
CA ALA A 80 0.76 -7.53 -0.95
C ALA A 80 0.18 -6.14 -0.67
N LEU A 81 0.93 -5.07 -0.94
CA LEU A 81 0.55 -3.69 -0.60
C LEU A 81 -0.29 -3.01 -1.67
N PHE A 82 -0.09 -3.36 -2.94
CA PHE A 82 -0.66 -2.59 -4.05
C PHE A 82 -1.67 -3.36 -4.89
N LEU A 83 -1.67 -4.70 -4.84
CA LEU A 83 -2.49 -5.52 -5.71
C LEU A 83 -3.53 -6.32 -4.93
N GLU A 84 -4.80 -6.09 -5.24
CA GLU A 84 -5.89 -6.83 -4.62
C GLU A 84 -5.79 -8.34 -4.91
N HIS A 85 -6.26 -9.15 -3.95
CA HIS A 85 -6.40 -10.58 -4.14
C HIS A 85 -7.88 -10.91 -4.45
N PRO A 86 -8.19 -11.47 -5.64
CA PRO A 86 -9.57 -11.62 -6.10
C PRO A 86 -10.44 -12.49 -5.18
N ASN A 87 -9.83 -13.46 -4.50
CA ASN A 87 -10.54 -14.38 -3.60
C ASN A 87 -10.56 -13.92 -2.13
N GLN A 88 -9.91 -12.80 -1.80
CA GLN A 88 -9.81 -12.34 -0.41
C GLN A 88 -10.80 -11.21 -0.15
N LYS A 89 -11.89 -11.53 0.55
CA LYS A 89 -12.98 -10.58 0.86
C LYS A 89 -12.54 -9.32 1.62
N LYS A 90 -11.40 -9.39 2.31
CA LYS A 90 -10.80 -8.28 3.04
C LYS A 90 -9.32 -8.22 2.68
N ASN A 91 -9.03 -7.41 1.67
CA ASN A 91 -7.69 -7.08 1.24
C ASN A 91 -7.68 -5.55 1.09
N ALA A 92 -6.85 -4.87 1.89
CA ALA A 92 -6.63 -3.44 1.73
C ALA A 92 -5.38 -3.27 0.90
N THR A 93 -5.45 -2.38 -0.09
CA THR A 93 -4.27 -1.87 -0.80
C THR A 93 -4.00 -0.42 -0.39
N LEU A 94 -2.85 0.12 -0.78
CA LEU A 94 -2.56 1.54 -0.54
C LEU A 94 -3.62 2.43 -1.21
N GLN A 95 -4.10 2.05 -2.38
CA GLN A 95 -5.18 2.73 -3.09
C GLN A 95 -6.48 2.70 -2.27
N THR A 96 -6.78 1.58 -1.59
CA THR A 96 -7.91 1.51 -0.64
C THR A 96 -7.73 2.50 0.53
N VAL A 97 -6.51 2.63 1.07
CA VAL A 97 -6.20 3.60 2.14
C VAL A 97 -6.43 5.03 1.66
N TYR A 98 -5.91 5.39 0.49
CA TYR A 98 -6.11 6.72 -0.09
C TYR A 98 -7.57 7.05 -0.36
N ARG A 99 -8.34 6.12 -0.96
CA ARG A 99 -9.78 6.31 -1.18
C ARG A 99 -10.55 6.55 0.12
N THR A 100 -10.16 5.85 1.19
CA THR A 100 -10.77 6.02 2.53
C THR A 100 -10.53 7.43 3.07
N ARG A 101 -9.33 7.97 2.83
CA ARG A 101 -8.98 9.36 3.15
C ARG A 101 -9.53 10.40 2.16
N ARG A 102 -10.37 9.99 1.18
CA ARG A 102 -10.88 10.86 0.10
C ARG A 102 -9.79 11.43 -0.81
N MET A 103 -8.73 10.66 -1.04
CA MET A 103 -7.59 11.03 -1.89
C MET A 103 -7.63 10.23 -3.20
N ASP A 104 -8.69 10.42 -3.99
CA ASP A 104 -8.93 9.62 -5.20
C ASP A 104 -7.85 9.80 -6.28
N GLU A 105 -7.25 11.00 -6.38
CA GLU A 105 -6.15 11.29 -7.30
C GLU A 105 -4.87 10.51 -6.95
N ALA A 106 -4.50 10.46 -5.66
CA ALA A 106 -3.36 9.67 -5.19
C ALA A 106 -3.59 8.17 -5.42
N ALA A 107 -4.82 7.68 -5.17
CA ALA A 107 -5.19 6.30 -5.48
C ALA A 107 -5.07 5.99 -6.99
N ALA A 108 -5.55 6.89 -7.86
CA ALA A 108 -5.49 6.72 -9.31
C ALA A 108 -4.04 6.78 -9.84
N SER A 109 -3.19 7.62 -9.25
CA SER A 109 -1.76 7.69 -9.58
C SER A 109 -1.07 6.35 -9.34
N VAL A 110 -1.31 5.74 -8.17
CA VAL A 110 -0.79 4.40 -7.86
C VAL A 110 -1.35 3.34 -8.82
N ASP A 111 -2.65 3.35 -9.13
CA ASP A 111 -3.22 2.37 -10.07
C ASP A 111 -2.65 2.51 -11.50
N SER A 112 -2.52 3.73 -12.01
CA SER A 112 -1.94 4.04 -13.31
C SER A 112 -0.51 3.48 -13.45
N LEU A 113 0.24 3.51 -12.35
CA LEU A 113 1.57 2.95 -12.30
C LEU A 113 1.57 1.43 -12.52
N PHE A 114 0.73 0.71 -11.78
CA PHE A 114 0.66 -0.74 -11.89
C PHE A 114 0.08 -1.20 -13.25
N ASP A 115 -0.63 -0.32 -13.95
CA ASP A 115 -1.17 -0.59 -15.28
C ASP A 115 -0.21 -0.18 -16.42
N THR A 116 0.96 0.39 -16.10
CA THR A 116 2.01 0.73 -17.08
C THR A 116 2.60 -0.54 -17.69
N VAL A 117 2.73 -0.57 -19.01
CA VAL A 117 3.32 -1.69 -19.79
C VAL A 117 4.84 -1.61 -19.74
N VAL A 118 5.50 -2.72 -19.38
CA VAL A 118 6.96 -2.79 -19.18
C VAL A 118 7.68 -3.75 -20.14
N SER A 119 6.99 -4.78 -20.66
CA SER A 119 7.59 -5.77 -21.56
C SER A 119 6.51 -6.61 -22.25
N ASP A 120 6.63 -6.90 -23.54
CA ASP A 120 5.74 -7.85 -24.27
C ASP A 120 4.24 -7.65 -23.97
N ASP A 121 3.76 -6.41 -23.98
CA ASP A 121 2.37 -6.04 -23.63
C ASP A 121 1.94 -6.39 -22.19
N GLN A 122 2.88 -6.75 -21.32
CA GLN A 122 2.64 -7.01 -19.90
C GLN A 122 2.79 -5.74 -19.07
N SER A 123 1.79 -5.48 -18.24
CA SER A 123 1.86 -4.41 -17.24
C SER A 123 2.70 -4.80 -16.03
N VAL A 124 3.16 -3.80 -15.28
CA VAL A 124 3.82 -3.99 -13.97
C VAL A 124 3.01 -4.95 -13.09
N ARG A 125 1.68 -4.77 -13.04
CA ARG A 125 0.74 -5.64 -12.33
C ARG A 125 0.82 -7.09 -12.79
N GLN A 126 0.86 -7.33 -14.10
CA GLN A 126 0.92 -8.68 -14.66
C GLN A 126 2.27 -9.35 -14.37
N VAL A 127 3.38 -8.61 -14.50
CA VAL A 127 4.72 -9.12 -14.18
C VAL A 127 4.82 -9.48 -12.70
N LEU A 128 4.38 -8.60 -11.79
CA LEU A 128 4.36 -8.86 -10.35
C LEU A 128 3.55 -10.09 -9.97
N LYS A 129 2.34 -10.24 -10.55
CA LYS A 129 1.49 -11.40 -10.29
C LYS A 129 2.10 -12.67 -10.83
N ALA A 130 2.68 -12.65 -12.03
CA ALA A 130 3.36 -13.82 -12.58
C ALA A 130 4.53 -14.25 -11.69
N TRP A 131 5.37 -13.30 -11.26
CA TRP A 131 6.51 -13.58 -10.39
C TRP A 131 6.09 -14.17 -9.04
N VAL A 132 5.19 -13.48 -8.32
CA VAL A 132 4.82 -13.91 -6.97
C VAL A 132 3.88 -15.11 -6.99
N ASP A 133 2.80 -15.04 -7.76
CA ASP A 133 1.77 -16.06 -7.72
C ASP A 133 2.22 -17.34 -8.45
N LYS A 134 3.08 -17.28 -9.47
CA LYS A 134 3.62 -18.47 -10.16
C LYS A 134 5.02 -18.85 -9.69
N ARG A 135 6.04 -18.02 -9.94
CA ARG A 135 7.43 -18.40 -9.65
C ARG A 135 7.62 -18.70 -8.16
N ILE A 136 7.20 -17.81 -7.27
CA ILE A 136 7.47 -17.99 -5.83
C ILE A 136 6.54 -19.05 -5.20
N VAL A 137 5.24 -19.01 -5.51
CA VAL A 137 4.25 -19.85 -4.81
C VAL A 137 4.02 -21.21 -5.50
N HIS A 138 4.13 -21.30 -6.82
CA HIS A 138 3.78 -22.46 -7.64
C HIS A 138 4.92 -22.88 -8.58
N ILE A 139 6.16 -22.87 -8.07
CA ILE A 139 7.36 -23.27 -8.82
C ILE A 139 7.30 -24.70 -9.36
N ASP A 140 6.50 -25.57 -8.72
CA ASP A 140 6.32 -26.97 -9.07
C ASP A 140 5.69 -27.19 -10.45
N TRP A 141 5.10 -26.15 -11.04
CA TRP A 141 4.48 -26.15 -12.37
C TRP A 141 5.14 -25.19 -13.37
N LEU A 142 6.31 -24.65 -13.05
CA LEU A 142 7.00 -23.68 -13.90
C LEU A 142 7.99 -24.38 -14.83
N TRP A 143 7.85 -24.15 -16.14
CA TRP A 143 8.80 -24.63 -17.13
C TRP A 143 10.00 -23.68 -17.26
N GLU A 144 11.16 -24.19 -17.67
CA GLU A 144 12.42 -23.42 -17.74
C GLU A 144 12.29 -22.18 -18.64
N ASP A 145 11.64 -22.30 -19.80
CA ASP A 145 11.41 -21.21 -20.74
C ASP A 145 10.46 -20.13 -20.19
N GLU A 146 9.46 -20.55 -19.40
CA GLU A 146 8.59 -19.61 -18.68
C GLU A 146 9.34 -18.87 -17.58
N GLU A 147 10.21 -19.55 -16.83
CA GLU A 147 11.04 -18.92 -15.79
C GLU A 147 12.02 -17.90 -16.39
N GLU A 148 12.71 -18.26 -17.47
CA GLU A 148 13.61 -17.35 -18.19
C GLU A 148 12.88 -16.09 -18.66
N LYS A 149 11.67 -16.24 -19.20
CA LYS A 149 10.85 -15.10 -19.61
C LYS A 149 10.45 -14.23 -18.41
N MET A 150 10.04 -14.83 -17.30
CA MET A 150 9.71 -14.08 -16.09
C MET A 150 10.91 -13.33 -15.53
N LEU A 151 12.10 -13.94 -15.53
CA LEU A 151 13.34 -13.31 -15.13
C LEU A 151 13.68 -12.09 -16.00
N ALA A 152 13.54 -12.21 -17.33
CA ALA A 152 13.76 -11.10 -18.25
C ALA A 152 12.80 -9.93 -17.97
N ASN A 153 11.52 -10.23 -17.74
CA ASN A 153 10.50 -9.23 -17.42
C ASN A 153 10.77 -8.52 -16.09
N VAL A 154 11.19 -9.25 -15.05
CA VAL A 154 11.55 -8.65 -13.76
C VAL A 154 12.78 -7.76 -13.88
N LYS A 155 13.79 -8.17 -14.66
CA LYS A 155 14.95 -7.33 -14.93
C LYS A 155 14.55 -6.03 -15.66
N ALA A 156 13.70 -6.13 -16.68
CA ALA A 156 13.18 -4.96 -17.38
C ALA A 156 12.36 -4.04 -16.46
N LEU A 157 11.54 -4.62 -15.58
CA LEU A 157 10.72 -3.88 -14.61
C LEU A 157 11.56 -3.12 -13.58
N LEU A 158 12.62 -3.75 -13.06
CA LEU A 158 13.44 -3.18 -11.98
C LEU A 158 14.52 -2.23 -12.50
N PHE A 159 15.12 -2.54 -13.65
CA PHE A 159 16.35 -1.92 -14.15
C PHE A 159 16.25 -1.40 -15.60
N GLY A 160 15.06 -1.39 -16.21
CA GLY A 160 14.89 -0.96 -17.60
C GLY A 160 15.06 0.55 -17.81
N ASP A 161 15.66 0.92 -18.95
CA ASP A 161 16.04 2.30 -19.30
C ASP A 161 14.86 3.20 -19.74
N GLY A 162 13.65 2.65 -19.89
CA GLY A 162 12.55 3.31 -20.63
C GLY A 162 11.53 4.11 -19.81
N THR A 163 11.39 3.81 -18.52
CA THR A 163 10.43 4.43 -17.60
C THR A 163 10.95 4.21 -16.20
N VAL A 164 11.18 5.29 -15.43
CA VAL A 164 11.49 5.32 -13.98
C VAL A 164 11.32 3.94 -13.35
N GLY A 165 12.42 3.20 -13.15
CA GLY A 165 12.39 1.80 -12.75
C GLY A 165 11.53 1.61 -11.50
N LEU A 166 10.92 0.43 -11.32
CA LEU A 166 10.01 0.19 -10.18
C LEU A 166 10.62 0.62 -8.83
N LEU A 167 11.93 0.50 -8.66
CA LEU A 167 12.63 0.95 -7.45
C LEU A 167 12.47 2.46 -7.17
N GLU A 168 12.72 3.31 -8.17
CA GLU A 168 12.57 4.78 -8.04
C GLU A 168 11.10 5.18 -7.79
N VAL A 169 10.18 4.45 -8.42
CA VAL A 169 8.75 4.61 -8.19
C VAL A 169 8.37 4.30 -6.75
N LEU A 170 8.87 3.20 -6.20
CA LEU A 170 8.56 2.78 -4.85
C LEU A 170 9.03 3.83 -3.84
N ASP A 171 10.21 4.41 -4.05
CA ASP A 171 10.70 5.52 -3.23
C ASP A 171 9.74 6.71 -3.28
N ARG A 172 9.27 7.10 -4.46
CA ARG A 172 8.29 8.19 -4.61
C ARG A 172 6.96 7.91 -3.90
N ILE A 173 6.45 6.68 -4.00
CA ILE A 173 5.21 6.27 -3.32
C ILE A 173 5.37 6.38 -1.80
N VAL A 174 6.53 6.01 -1.26
CA VAL A 174 6.82 6.09 0.17
C VAL A 174 6.93 7.55 0.62
N GLU A 175 7.60 8.39 -0.16
CA GLU A 175 7.70 9.84 0.11
C GLU A 175 6.33 10.52 0.11
N GLU A 176 5.50 10.25 -0.90
CA GLU A 176 4.14 10.75 -1.00
C GLU A 176 3.32 10.31 0.22
N TYR A 177 3.41 9.04 0.60
CA TYR A 177 2.68 8.50 1.75
C TYR A 177 3.10 9.16 3.07
N GLU A 178 4.40 9.41 3.29
CA GLU A 178 4.87 10.12 4.47
C GLU A 178 4.46 11.60 4.44
N TYR A 179 4.47 12.26 3.28
CA TYR A 179 3.91 13.61 3.13
C TYR A 179 2.43 13.67 3.50
N VAL A 180 1.62 12.69 3.06
CA VAL A 180 0.21 12.59 3.44
C VAL A 180 0.05 12.48 4.95
N LYS A 181 0.86 11.65 5.61
CA LYS A 181 0.82 11.50 7.07
C LYS A 181 1.22 12.78 7.81
N LEU A 182 2.25 13.47 7.33
CA LEU A 182 2.73 14.70 7.94
C LEU A 182 1.70 15.84 7.78
N THR A 183 1.06 15.94 6.62
CA THR A 183 0.13 17.02 6.27
C THR A 183 -1.26 16.77 6.85
N PHE A 184 -1.79 15.57 6.69
CA PHE A 184 -3.17 15.22 7.03
C PHE A 184 -3.28 14.36 8.30
N GLY A 185 -2.19 14.08 8.99
CA GLY A 185 -2.19 13.24 10.20
C GLY A 185 -1.97 11.75 9.91
N GLU A 186 -1.57 11.01 10.95
CA GLU A 186 -1.11 9.63 10.83
C GLU A 186 -2.17 8.64 10.33
N ASN A 187 -3.45 8.97 10.47
CA ASN A 187 -4.59 8.16 10.04
C ASN A 187 -5.81 9.07 9.78
N TYR A 188 -6.88 8.49 9.22
CA TYR A 188 -8.11 9.22 8.95
C TYR A 188 -8.71 9.93 10.18
N ARG A 189 -8.58 9.36 11.39
CA ARG A 189 -9.07 10.02 12.60
C ARG A 189 -8.29 11.29 12.91
N ALA A 190 -6.96 11.23 12.85
CA ALA A 190 -6.10 12.40 13.01
C ALA A 190 -6.37 13.48 11.95
N GLN A 191 -6.75 13.06 10.74
CA GLN A 191 -7.17 13.99 9.67
C GLN A 191 -8.44 14.75 10.04
N ILE A 192 -9.44 14.05 10.57
CA ILE A 192 -10.67 14.68 11.06
C ILE A 192 -10.38 15.61 12.25
N ASP A 193 -9.56 15.16 13.20
CA ASP A 193 -9.22 15.97 14.38
C ASP A 193 -8.52 17.28 13.96
N ARG A 194 -7.55 17.21 13.05
CA ARG A 194 -6.91 18.42 12.46
C ARG A 194 -7.88 19.31 11.70
N ALA A 195 -8.82 18.72 10.95
CA ALA A 195 -9.84 19.50 10.27
C ALA A 195 -10.71 20.26 11.29
N PHE A 196 -11.11 19.60 12.38
CA PHE A 196 -11.83 20.26 13.46
C PHE A 196 -11.01 21.37 14.10
N GLU A 197 -9.75 21.14 14.45
CA GLU A 197 -8.84 22.17 14.98
C GLU A 197 -8.77 23.41 14.08
N LEU A 198 -8.64 23.21 12.76
CA LEU A 198 -8.64 24.30 11.77
C LEU A 198 -9.98 25.04 11.70
N PHE A 199 -11.11 24.33 11.84
CA PHE A 199 -12.45 24.94 11.77
C PHE A 199 -12.90 25.60 13.08
N THR A 200 -12.44 25.11 14.24
CA THR A 200 -12.82 25.63 15.55
C THR A 200 -11.85 26.68 16.09
N GLY A 201 -10.66 26.79 15.49
CA GLY A 201 -9.57 27.62 15.98
C GLY A 201 -8.87 26.97 17.18
N ASP A 202 -7.55 27.15 17.28
CA ASP A 202 -6.81 26.81 18.49
C ASP A 202 -7.22 27.82 19.58
N PRO A 203 -7.72 27.41 20.76
CA PRO A 203 -8.07 28.35 21.82
C PRO A 203 -6.90 29.25 22.27
N ASP A 204 -5.64 28.87 21.97
CA ASP A 204 -4.43 29.65 22.26
C ASP A 204 -4.13 30.75 21.23
N ASP A 205 -4.85 30.84 20.10
CA ASP A 205 -4.71 31.91 19.09
C ASP A 205 -5.71 33.07 19.30
N SER A 206 -6.16 33.23 20.55
CA SER A 206 -6.84 34.45 20.98
C SER A 206 -5.83 35.61 20.90
N PRO A 207 -6.12 36.75 20.23
CA PRO A 207 -5.21 37.88 20.23
C PRO A 207 -5.09 38.42 21.65
N SER A 208 -4.04 37.99 22.37
CA SER A 208 -3.51 38.70 23.52
C SER A 208 -2.99 40.04 23.01
N ASP A 209 -3.48 41.13 23.58
CA ASP A 209 -3.12 42.52 23.32
C ASP A 209 -3.69 43.17 22.07
N MET A 210 -4.92 43.66 22.21
CA MET A 210 -5.17 45.07 21.92
C MET A 210 -5.83 45.74 23.12
N SER A 211 -4.99 46.15 24.08
CA SER A 211 -5.33 47.10 25.12
C SER A 211 -4.15 48.03 25.38
N ARG A 212 -4.04 49.10 24.59
CA ARG A 212 -3.77 50.48 25.03
C ARG A 212 -3.69 51.44 23.85
#